data_AF-A0A3E2YVS8-F1
#
_entry.id   AF-A0A3E2YVS8-F1
#
_cell.length_a   1.000
_cell.length_b   1.000
_cell.length_c   1.000
_cell.angle_alpha   90.00
_cell.angle_beta   90.00
_cell.angle_gamma   90.00
#
_symmetry.space_group_name_H-M   'P 1'
#
loop_
_entity.id
_entity.type
_entity.pdbx_description
1 polymer ?
#
loop_
_entity_poly.entity_id
_entity_poly.type
_entity_poly.pdbx_seq_one_letter_code
_entity_poly.pdbx_strand_id
1 'polypeptide(L)'
;MGIHRLNHAVLYVSDLARSVAFYRDVLGFRVIPMTPDGFRGAAFLQAPGSTNDHDLGLFELGRAAGRSPAGRSTVGLYHLAWEVDTLDELAVTAERLAAAGALVGSSDHGTTKSLYGQDPDGLEFEIVWLIPADRLDDDALAARKRIGRLDLDRERKRYGGQTRGGVGISVPA
;
A
#
# COMPACT_ATOMS: atom_id res chain seq x y z
N MET A 1 25.71 -12.50 4.56
CA MET A 1 24.60 -11.71 5.12
C MET A 1 24.18 -10.69 4.08
N GLY A 2 22.88 -10.51 3.86
CA GLY A 2 22.35 -9.64 2.81
C GLY A 2 21.08 -8.94 3.28
N ILE A 3 20.47 -8.17 2.37
CA ILE A 3 19.19 -7.50 2.63
C ILE A 3 18.10 -8.56 2.84
N HIS A 4 17.30 -8.40 3.90
CA HIS A 4 16.26 -9.35 4.26
C HIS A 4 14.87 -8.96 3.72
N ARG A 5 14.58 -7.66 3.62
CA ARG A 5 13.30 -7.10 3.18
C ARG A 5 13.40 -5.58 3.01
N LEU A 6 12.38 -4.99 2.37
CA LEU A 6 12.11 -3.56 2.50
C LEU A 6 11.77 -3.25 3.98
N ASN A 7 12.29 -2.15 4.51
CA ASN A 7 12.04 -1.75 5.90
C ASN A 7 11.05 -0.58 5.99
N HIS A 8 11.30 0.50 5.25
CA HIS A 8 10.45 1.69 5.24
C HIS A 8 10.55 2.40 3.88
N ALA A 9 9.61 3.32 3.64
CA ALA A 9 9.67 4.26 2.53
C ALA A 9 9.63 5.70 3.05
N VAL A 10 10.28 6.63 2.35
CA VAL A 10 10.19 8.06 2.63
C VAL A 10 9.70 8.77 1.38
N LEU A 11 8.63 9.55 1.51
CA LEU A 11 8.00 10.28 0.42
C LEU A 11 8.15 11.79 0.64
N TYR A 12 8.41 12.50 -0.45
CA TYR A 12 8.27 13.95 -0.47
C TYR A 12 6.82 14.31 -0.80
N VAL A 13 6.26 15.22 -0.01
CA VAL A 13 4.86 15.69 -0.13
C VAL A 13 4.81 17.21 -0.19
N SER A 14 3.78 17.79 -0.81
CA SER A 14 3.67 19.25 -0.90
C SER A 14 3.05 19.88 0.36
N ASP A 15 2.29 19.11 1.14
CA ASP A 15 1.63 19.53 2.37
C ASP A 15 1.59 18.37 3.36
N LEU A 16 2.41 18.45 4.40
CA LEU A 16 2.56 17.39 5.39
C LEU A 16 1.26 17.10 6.13
N ALA A 17 0.53 18.14 6.52
CA ALA A 17 -0.70 17.97 7.30
C ALA A 17 -1.77 17.24 6.49
N ARG A 18 -1.92 17.60 5.21
CA ARG A 18 -2.84 16.94 4.28
C ARG A 18 -2.45 15.49 4.05
N SER A 19 -1.17 15.20 3.81
CA SER A 19 -0.72 13.84 3.57
C SER A 19 -0.82 12.98 4.83
N VAL A 20 -0.44 13.49 6.00
CA VAL A 20 -0.65 12.80 7.28
C VAL A 20 -2.12 12.46 7.51
N ALA A 21 -3.03 13.41 7.27
CA ALA A 21 -4.47 13.15 7.39
C ALA A 21 -4.93 12.03 6.43
N PHE A 22 -4.46 12.04 5.18
CA PHE A 22 -4.79 10.99 4.22
C PHE A 22 -4.31 9.61 4.68
N TYR A 23 -3.03 9.45 4.99
CA TYR A 23 -2.47 8.15 5.40
C TYR A 23 -3.10 7.65 6.71
N ARG A 24 -3.43 8.56 7.64
CA ARG A 24 -4.11 8.21 8.89
C ARG A 24 -5.57 7.81 8.68
N ASP A 25 -6.34 8.66 8.01
CA ASP A 25 -7.80 8.53 7.98
C ASP A 25 -8.29 7.56 6.90
N VAL A 26 -7.56 7.45 5.78
CA VAL A 26 -7.91 6.57 4.66
C VAL A 26 -7.26 5.20 4.82
N LEU A 27 -5.96 5.16 5.12
CA LEU A 27 -5.17 3.92 5.20
C LEU A 27 -4.94 3.42 6.64
N GLY A 28 -5.37 4.16 7.66
CA GLY A 28 -5.30 3.72 9.06
C GLY A 28 -3.91 3.81 9.70
N PHE A 29 -2.95 4.49 9.07
CA PHE A 29 -1.62 4.68 9.67
C PHE A 29 -1.70 5.45 10.99
N ARG A 30 -0.79 5.14 11.91
CA ARG A 30 -0.62 5.85 13.17
C ARG A 30 0.60 6.74 13.11
N VAL A 31 0.43 8.02 13.40
CA VAL A 31 1.55 8.95 13.55
C VAL A 31 2.28 8.65 14.85
N ILE A 32 3.61 8.58 14.80
CA ILE A 32 4.45 8.32 15.97
C ILE A 32 5.28 9.55 16.34
N PRO A 33 5.51 9.79 17.65
CA PRO A 33 6.23 10.97 18.14
C PRO A 33 7.75 10.79 17.97
N MET A 34 8.22 10.77 16.71
CA MET A 34 9.62 10.51 16.36
C MET A 34 10.27 11.62 15.53
N THR A 35 9.53 12.69 15.21
CA THR A 35 10.12 13.85 14.57
C THR A 35 11.18 14.46 15.50
N PRO A 36 12.46 14.58 15.08
CA PRO A 36 13.51 15.13 15.93
C PRO A 36 13.19 16.55 16.39
N ASP A 37 13.62 16.90 17.61
CA ASP A 37 13.44 18.24 18.16
C ASP A 37 14.04 19.31 17.24
N GLY A 38 13.26 20.36 16.97
CA GLY A 38 13.65 21.45 16.08
C GLY A 38 13.54 21.16 14.59
N PHE A 39 13.26 19.91 14.18
CA PHE A 39 12.98 19.58 12.79
C PHE A 39 11.52 19.87 12.44
N ARG A 40 11.29 20.68 11.39
CA ARG A 40 9.96 21.01 10.88
C ARG A 40 9.76 20.33 9.52
N GLY A 41 8.52 19.96 9.21
CA GLY A 41 8.18 19.39 7.90
C GLY A 41 8.48 17.90 7.76
N ALA A 42 8.58 17.14 8.86
CA ALA A 42 8.60 15.67 8.80
C ALA A 42 7.55 15.05 9.72
N ALA A 43 6.96 13.94 9.26
CA ALA A 43 6.18 13.03 10.08
C ALA A 43 6.60 11.58 9.79
N PHE A 44 6.52 10.75 10.82
CA PHE A 44 6.79 9.31 10.75
C PHE A 44 5.52 8.57 11.14
N LEU A 45 5.24 7.45 10.45
CA LEU A 45 4.02 6.70 10.60
C LEU A 45 4.28 5.19 10.60
N GLN A 46 3.45 4.47 11.36
CA GLN A 46 3.38 3.01 11.38
C GLN A 46 2.06 2.55 10.75
N ALA A 47 2.11 1.46 9.99
CA ALA A 47 0.92 0.76 9.53
C ALA A 47 0.14 0.18 10.73
N PRO A 48 -1.17 -0.12 10.57
CA PRO A 48 -1.95 -0.80 11.62
C PRO A 48 -1.24 -2.06 12.14
N GLY A 49 -1.04 -2.16 13.46
CA GLY A 49 -0.40 -3.33 14.07
C GLY A 49 1.12 -3.47 13.87
N SER A 50 1.77 -2.59 13.10
CA SER A 50 3.22 -2.62 12.90
C SER A 50 3.99 -2.35 14.20
N THR A 51 5.05 -3.13 14.41
CA THR A 51 6.02 -2.97 15.49
C THR A 51 7.39 -2.47 14.99
N ASN A 52 7.48 -2.03 13.74
CA ASN A 52 8.70 -1.46 13.16
C ASN A 52 9.03 -0.10 13.80
N ASP A 53 10.23 0.44 13.59
CA ASP A 53 10.56 1.80 14.05
C ASP A 53 9.62 2.83 13.40
N HIS A 54 9.52 2.80 12.07
CA HIS A 54 8.49 3.45 11.26
C HIS A 54 8.37 2.71 9.92
N ASP A 55 7.21 2.79 9.27
CA ASP A 55 6.99 2.19 7.95
C ASP A 55 7.01 3.25 6.84
N LEU A 56 6.55 4.46 7.18
CA LEU A 56 6.44 5.58 6.25
C LEU A 56 6.97 6.88 6.88
N GLY A 57 7.90 7.53 6.19
CA GLY A 57 8.31 8.92 6.44
C GLY A 57 7.72 9.86 5.40
N LEU A 58 7.27 11.04 5.83
CA LEU A 58 6.73 12.09 4.95
C LEU A 58 7.48 13.39 5.17
N PHE A 59 8.14 13.91 4.13
CA PHE A 59 8.92 15.16 4.17
C PHE A 59 8.30 16.25 3.29
N GLU A 60 8.05 17.43 3.85
CA GLU A 60 7.38 18.53 3.16
C GLU A 60 8.34 19.32 2.24
N LEU A 61 7.94 19.53 0.99
CA LEU A 61 8.60 20.44 0.04
C LEU A 61 7.91 21.81 -0.08
N GLY A 62 6.69 21.91 0.43
CA GLY A 62 5.84 23.11 0.38
C GLY A 62 4.86 23.10 -0.78
N ARG A 63 3.77 23.86 -0.65
CA ARG A 63 2.61 23.84 -1.55
C ARG A 63 2.88 24.24 -3.00
N ALA A 64 4.02 24.89 -3.26
CA ALA A 64 4.45 25.26 -4.60
C ALA A 64 5.11 24.09 -5.37
N ALA A 65 5.41 22.97 -4.69
CA ALA A 65 5.95 21.79 -5.33
C ALA A 65 4.94 21.22 -6.35
N GLY A 66 5.43 20.92 -7.56
CA GLY A 66 4.64 20.27 -8.59
C GLY A 66 4.55 18.74 -8.39
N ARG A 67 3.62 18.10 -9.11
CA ARG A 67 3.52 16.63 -9.14
C ARG A 67 4.78 16.02 -9.77
N SER A 68 5.16 14.84 -9.29
CA SER A 68 6.26 14.06 -9.86
C SER A 68 6.00 13.72 -11.35
N PRO A 69 6.97 13.93 -12.27
CA PRO A 69 6.87 13.48 -13.66
C PRO A 69 7.31 12.02 -13.87
N ALA A 70 7.61 11.28 -12.79
CA ALA A 70 8.04 9.88 -12.84
C ALA A 70 7.04 9.00 -13.61
N GLY A 71 7.57 8.09 -14.44
CA GLY A 71 6.77 7.19 -15.28
C GLY A 71 6.14 7.87 -16.51
N ARG A 72 6.28 9.20 -16.67
CA ARG A 72 5.79 9.95 -17.83
C ARG A 72 6.93 10.48 -18.69
N SER A 73 7.84 11.23 -18.08
CA SER A 73 9.00 11.82 -18.77
C SER A 73 10.31 11.60 -18.02
N THR A 74 10.28 11.06 -16.80
CA THR A 74 11.47 10.72 -16.03
C THR A 74 11.37 9.31 -15.44
N VAL A 75 12.53 8.68 -15.20
CA VAL A 75 12.60 7.52 -14.30
C VAL A 75 12.19 7.93 -12.88
N GLY A 76 11.73 6.98 -12.08
CA GLY A 76 11.34 7.22 -10.69
C GLY A 76 10.59 6.05 -10.06
N LEU A 77 10.05 6.28 -8.86
CA LEU A 77 9.18 5.31 -8.17
C LEU A 77 7.89 5.14 -8.96
N TYR A 78 7.52 3.89 -9.25
CA TYR A 78 6.21 3.58 -9.82
C TYR A 78 5.14 3.49 -8.73
N HIS A 79 5.27 2.54 -7.81
CA HIS A 79 4.46 2.45 -6.60
C HIS A 79 5.21 1.72 -5.49
N LEU A 80 4.68 1.82 -4.28
CA LEU A 80 4.97 0.96 -3.14
C LEU A 80 3.69 0.21 -2.76
N ALA A 81 3.83 -1.02 -2.28
CA ALA A 81 2.70 -1.88 -1.95
C ALA A 81 2.59 -2.08 -0.44
N TRP A 82 1.36 -1.99 0.07
CA TRP A 82 1.00 -2.33 1.44
C TRP A 82 0.10 -3.57 1.44
N GLU A 83 0.31 -4.45 2.41
CA GLU A 83 -0.46 -5.67 2.53
C GLU A 83 -1.69 -5.45 3.44
N VAL A 84 -2.79 -6.10 3.10
CA VAL A 84 -3.93 -6.31 4.02
C VAL A 84 -4.03 -7.78 4.37
N ASP A 85 -4.55 -8.09 5.56
CA ASP A 85 -4.59 -9.47 6.04
C ASP A 85 -5.65 -10.27 5.30
N THR A 86 -6.78 -9.67 4.93
CA THR A 86 -7.93 -10.41 4.40
C THR A 86 -8.55 -9.76 3.16
N LEU A 87 -9.30 -10.56 2.39
CA LEU A 87 -10.08 -10.04 1.27
C LEU A 87 -11.22 -9.12 1.71
N ASP A 88 -11.77 -9.33 2.91
CA ASP A 88 -12.76 -8.42 3.50
C ASP A 88 -12.14 -7.05 3.83
N GLU A 89 -10.91 -7.03 4.36
CA GLU A 89 -10.15 -5.79 4.54
C GLU A 89 -9.81 -5.12 3.21
N LEU A 90 -9.47 -5.89 2.18
CA LEU A 90 -9.25 -5.36 0.83
C LEU A 90 -10.53 -4.69 0.31
N ALA A 91 -11.70 -5.31 0.48
CA ALA A 91 -12.98 -4.74 0.08
C ALA A 91 -13.31 -3.44 0.85
N VAL A 92 -13.14 -3.43 2.18
CA VAL A 92 -13.31 -2.22 3.01
C VAL A 92 -12.35 -1.11 2.57
N THR A 93 -11.11 -1.47 2.23
CA THR A 93 -10.11 -0.51 1.75
C THR A 93 -10.50 0.06 0.38
N ALA A 94 -11.06 -0.75 -0.52
CA ALA A 94 -11.59 -0.27 -1.79
C ALA A 94 -12.68 0.80 -1.58
N GLU A 95 -13.61 0.57 -0.65
CA GLU A 95 -14.67 1.53 -0.31
C GLU A 95 -14.11 2.83 0.26
N ARG A 96 -13.13 2.75 1.18
CA ARG A 96 -12.47 3.93 1.76
C ARG A 96 -11.73 4.75 0.70
N LEU A 97 -10.98 4.08 -0.17
CA LEU A 97 -10.27 4.74 -1.27
C LEU A 97 -11.24 5.38 -2.26
N ALA A 98 -12.35 4.71 -2.59
CA ALA A 98 -13.37 5.26 -3.46
C ALA A 98 -14.04 6.50 -2.84
N ALA A 99 -14.39 6.44 -1.55
CA ALA A 99 -14.98 7.57 -0.83
C ALA A 99 -14.05 8.78 -0.74
N ALA A 100 -12.73 8.55 -0.67
CA ALA A 100 -11.71 9.60 -0.70
C ALA A 100 -11.37 10.10 -2.12
N GLY A 101 -11.95 9.53 -3.17
CA GLY A 101 -11.59 9.83 -4.56
C GLY A 101 -10.17 9.40 -4.94
N ALA A 102 -9.59 8.46 -4.17
CA ALA A 102 -8.21 8.01 -4.28
C ALA A 102 -8.06 6.70 -5.04
N LEU A 103 -9.13 5.91 -5.22
CA LEU A 103 -9.07 4.64 -5.96
C LEU A 103 -8.92 4.90 -7.46
N VAL A 104 -7.81 4.48 -8.06
CA VAL A 104 -7.49 4.69 -9.49
C VAL A 104 -7.46 3.41 -10.31
N GLY A 105 -7.44 2.24 -9.67
CA GLY A 105 -7.46 0.96 -10.38
C GLY A 105 -7.58 -0.25 -9.47
N SER A 106 -7.78 -1.42 -10.09
CA SER A 106 -7.76 -2.72 -9.42
C SER A 106 -7.42 -3.81 -10.41
N SER A 107 -6.68 -4.83 -9.99
CA SER A 107 -6.33 -5.96 -10.84
C SER A 107 -6.18 -7.27 -10.08
N ASP A 108 -6.35 -8.36 -10.82
CA ASP A 108 -6.05 -9.71 -10.38
C ASP A 108 -4.79 -10.19 -11.10
N HIS A 109 -3.72 -10.41 -10.35
CA HIS A 109 -2.44 -10.94 -10.87
C HIS A 109 -2.30 -12.44 -10.58
N GLY A 110 -3.40 -13.17 -10.47
CA GLY A 110 -3.40 -14.61 -10.17
C GLY A 110 -3.06 -14.90 -8.71
N THR A 111 -1.81 -14.68 -8.30
CA THR A 111 -1.35 -14.93 -6.92
C THR A 111 -1.64 -13.78 -5.96
N THR A 112 -1.89 -12.59 -6.48
CA THR A 112 -2.22 -11.40 -5.69
C THR A 112 -3.46 -10.70 -6.21
N LYS A 113 -4.14 -9.97 -5.32
CA LYS A 113 -5.33 -9.17 -5.58
C LYS A 113 -5.04 -7.75 -5.14
N SER A 114 -5.14 -6.82 -6.08
CA SER A 114 -4.56 -5.50 -5.91
C SER A 114 -5.56 -4.39 -6.16
N LEU A 115 -5.49 -3.36 -5.32
CA LEU A 115 -6.08 -2.05 -5.53
C LEU A 115 -4.95 -1.05 -5.76
N TYR A 116 -5.16 -0.09 -6.65
CA TYR A 116 -4.23 1.02 -6.87
C TYR A 116 -4.89 2.32 -6.44
N GLY A 117 -4.20 3.07 -5.60
CA GLY A 117 -4.63 4.36 -5.08
C GLY A 117 -3.62 5.46 -5.36
N GLN A 118 -4.08 6.71 -5.37
CA GLN A 118 -3.20 7.89 -5.38
C GLN A 118 -3.38 8.70 -4.11
N ASP A 119 -2.27 9.14 -3.53
CA ASP A 119 -2.27 10.07 -2.41
C ASP A 119 -2.65 11.50 -2.87
N PRO A 120 -2.75 12.48 -1.95
CA PRO A 120 -3.10 13.86 -2.31
C PRO A 120 -2.12 14.57 -3.26
N ASP A 121 -0.87 14.11 -3.33
CA ASP A 121 0.16 14.61 -4.25
C ASP A 121 0.19 13.81 -5.57
N GLY A 122 -0.63 12.76 -5.68
CA GLY A 122 -0.74 11.93 -6.85
C GLY A 122 0.30 10.81 -6.93
N LEU A 123 0.94 10.49 -5.81
CA LEU A 123 1.85 9.36 -5.69
C LEU A 123 1.03 8.08 -5.64
N GLU A 124 1.33 7.15 -6.56
CA GLU A 124 0.60 5.89 -6.66
C GLU A 124 1.11 4.87 -5.64
N PHE A 125 0.20 4.15 -5.04
CA PHE A 125 0.47 3.04 -4.14
C PHE A 125 -0.46 1.86 -4.46
N GLU A 126 -0.03 0.68 -4.05
CA GLU A 126 -0.79 -0.57 -4.16
C GLU A 126 -1.25 -1.02 -2.77
N ILE A 127 -2.49 -1.50 -2.66
CA ILE A 127 -2.95 -2.31 -1.53
C ILE A 127 -3.16 -3.72 -2.05
N VAL A 128 -2.49 -4.70 -1.44
CA VAL A 128 -2.42 -6.06 -1.96
C VAL A 128 -2.84 -7.09 -0.92
N TRP A 129 -3.60 -8.08 -1.37
CA TRP A 129 -3.80 -9.33 -0.66
C TRP A 129 -3.16 -10.47 -1.45
N LEU A 130 -2.40 -11.33 -0.77
CA LEU A 130 -1.70 -12.46 -1.37
C LEU A 130 -2.41 -13.76 -1.04
N ILE A 131 -2.57 -14.65 -2.02
CA ILE A 131 -3.06 -16.00 -1.73
C ILE A 131 -2.05 -16.69 -0.79
N PRO A 132 -2.49 -17.24 0.35
CA PRO A 132 -1.59 -17.91 1.28
C PRO A 132 -1.00 -19.18 0.65
N ALA A 133 0.23 -19.53 1.04
CA ALA A 133 1.02 -20.55 0.36
C ALA A 133 0.35 -21.93 0.30
N ASP A 134 -0.42 -22.30 1.33
CA ASP A 134 -1.19 -23.54 1.41
C ASP A 134 -2.45 -23.55 0.51
N ARG A 135 -2.80 -22.40 -0.09
CA ARG A 135 -3.96 -22.21 -0.99
C ARG A 135 -3.58 -21.83 -2.41
N LEU A 136 -2.28 -21.78 -2.72
CA LEU A 136 -1.79 -21.59 -4.08
C LEU A 136 -2.03 -22.86 -4.91
N ASP A 137 -2.92 -22.77 -5.88
CA ASP A 137 -3.19 -23.83 -6.86
C ASP A 137 -2.56 -23.53 -8.23
N ASP A 138 -2.53 -24.55 -9.11
CA ASP A 138 -1.94 -24.46 -10.44
C ASP A 138 -2.57 -23.36 -11.30
N ASP A 139 -3.88 -23.13 -11.14
CA ASP A 139 -4.60 -22.08 -11.86
C ASP A 139 -4.14 -20.68 -11.42
N ALA A 140 -4.01 -20.44 -10.12
CA ALA A 140 -3.49 -19.18 -9.58
C ALA A 140 -2.04 -18.93 -10.03
N LEU A 141 -1.20 -19.97 -10.02
CA LEU A 141 0.19 -19.90 -10.48
C LEU A 141 0.30 -19.65 -11.99
N ALA A 142 -0.58 -20.24 -12.79
CA ALA A 142 -0.65 -20.00 -14.22
C ALA A 142 -1.14 -18.58 -14.54
N ALA A 143 -2.07 -18.05 -13.73
CA ALA A 143 -2.65 -16.73 -13.92
C ALA A 143 -1.68 -15.57 -13.66
N ARG A 144 -0.61 -15.75 -12.87
CA ARG A 144 0.38 -14.69 -12.54
C ARG A 144 1.13 -14.06 -13.71
N LYS A 145 1.00 -14.64 -14.91
CA LYS A 145 1.61 -14.13 -16.14
C LYS A 145 0.72 -13.13 -16.87
N ARG A 146 -0.45 -12.79 -16.31
CA ARG A 146 -1.46 -11.91 -16.92
C ARG A 146 -2.03 -10.96 -15.88
N ILE A 147 -2.51 -9.81 -16.35
CA ILE A 147 -3.26 -8.86 -15.55
C ILE A 147 -4.73 -9.05 -15.88
N GLY A 148 -5.50 -9.55 -14.91
CA GLY A 148 -6.94 -9.75 -15.02
C GLY A 148 -7.74 -8.64 -14.34
N ARG A 149 -9.04 -8.59 -14.64
CA ARG A 149 -9.99 -7.77 -13.87
C ARG A 149 -10.20 -8.40 -12.50
N LEU A 150 -10.06 -7.60 -11.44
CA LEU A 150 -10.41 -8.03 -10.09
C LEU A 150 -11.93 -8.16 -9.92
N ASP A 151 -12.35 -9.30 -9.37
CA ASP A 151 -13.73 -9.56 -8.95
C ASP A 151 -13.70 -10.00 -7.49
N LEU A 152 -13.80 -9.03 -6.56
CA LEU A 152 -13.67 -9.29 -5.13
C LEU A 152 -14.69 -10.30 -4.61
N ASP A 153 -15.93 -10.27 -5.10
CA ASP A 153 -16.97 -11.20 -4.64
C ASP A 153 -16.65 -12.64 -5.06
N ARG A 154 -16.12 -12.83 -6.28
CA ARG A 154 -15.64 -14.14 -6.72
C ARG A 154 -14.47 -14.61 -5.87
N GLU A 155 -13.49 -13.76 -5.61
CA GLU A 155 -12.31 -14.13 -4.83
C GLU A 155 -12.67 -14.46 -3.37
N ARG A 156 -13.58 -13.68 -2.75
CA ARG A 156 -14.09 -13.95 -1.39
C ARG A 156 -14.84 -15.28 -1.31
N LYS A 157 -15.60 -15.65 -2.34
CA LYS A 157 -16.24 -16.97 -2.42
C LYS A 157 -15.22 -18.09 -2.59
N ARG A 158 -14.16 -17.87 -3.36
CA ARG A 158 -13.13 -18.88 -3.63
C ARG A 158 -12.23 -19.14 -2.43
N TYR A 159 -11.70 -18.08 -1.82
CA TYR A 159 -10.69 -18.20 -0.77
C TYR A 159 -11.22 -17.98 0.65
N GLY A 160 -12.45 -17.46 0.79
CA GLY A 160 -13.01 -17.04 2.07
C GLY A 160 -12.63 -15.59 2.40
N GLY A 161 -13.61 -14.75 2.71
CA GLY A 161 -13.40 -13.31 2.96
C GLY A 161 -12.47 -13.00 4.14
N GLN A 162 -12.50 -13.84 5.18
CA GLN A 162 -11.70 -13.70 6.41
C GLN A 162 -10.40 -14.51 6.38
N THR A 163 -10.08 -15.15 5.26
CA THR A 163 -8.84 -15.93 5.13
C THR A 163 -7.65 -14.98 5.14
N ARG A 164 -6.73 -15.23 6.06
CA ARG A 164 -5.47 -14.50 6.13
C ARG A 164 -4.63 -14.77 4.90
N GLY A 165 -4.09 -13.71 4.31
CA GLY A 165 -3.22 -13.77 3.15
C GLY A 165 -1.86 -14.39 3.48
N GLY A 166 -1.09 -14.65 2.44
CA GLY A 166 0.31 -15.04 2.60
C GLY A 166 1.11 -13.93 3.27
N VAL A 167 2.03 -14.30 4.15
CA VAL A 167 3.01 -13.35 4.71
C VAL A 167 4.02 -13.04 3.61
N GLY A 168 4.00 -11.82 3.06
CA GLY A 168 4.94 -11.40 2.00
C GLY A 168 6.36 -11.10 2.50
N ILE A 169 6.64 -11.44 3.76
CA ILE A 169 7.95 -11.24 4.39
C ILE A 169 8.79 -12.51 4.23
N SER A 170 10.03 -12.35 3.75
CA SER A 170 10.90 -13.39 3.20
C SER A 170 11.34 -14.53 4.12
N VAL A 171 10.74 -14.73 5.28
CA VAL A 171 10.94 -15.95 6.07
C VAL A 171 9.65 -16.22 6.87
N PRO A 172 8.87 -17.28 6.54
CA PRO A 172 7.88 -17.81 7.46
C PRO A 172 8.62 -18.31 8.72
N ALA A 173 8.15 -17.93 9.90
CA ALA A 173 8.61 -18.52 11.15
C ALA A 173 8.29 -20.03 11.21
#